data_AF-A0A959SVN8-F1
#
_entry.id   AF-A0A959SVN8-F1
#
_cell.length_a   1.000
_cell.length_b   1.000
_cell.length_c   1.000
_cell.angle_alpha   90.00
_cell.angle_beta   90.00
_cell.angle_gamma   90.00
#
_symmetry.space_group_name_H-M   'P 1'
#
loop_
_entity.id
_entity.type
_entity.pdbx_description
1 polymer ?
#
loop_
_entity_poly.entity_id
_entity_poly.type
_entity_poly.pdbx_seq_one_letter_code
_entity_poly.pdbx_strand_id
1 'polypeptide(L)'
;FMDYNYLPVESNWAAFRESQLKALSVPNTGMAVAIDLGEWNDIHPDNKKGVGDRLALLALKHTYGEDLVASGPLFESAKIESNKIILSFTHTGSGLITIDGEDPEEFAIAGADKKFVWAKTKIEGDKIIVWNEEITKPLYVRYAWADNPVNPNLYNKEGLPASPFRTDK
;
A
#
# COMPACT_ATOMS: atom_id res chain seq x y z
N PHE A 1 -14.15 18.45 2.34
CA PHE A 1 -13.50 17.62 1.30
C PHE A 1 -12.02 17.85 1.42
N MET A 2 -11.24 16.78 1.46
CA MET A 2 -9.87 16.82 2.01
C MET A 2 -8.92 17.37 0.96
N ASP A 3 -8.28 18.52 1.26
CA ASP A 3 -7.33 19.16 0.36
C ASP A 3 -6.12 18.26 0.13
N TYR A 4 -5.59 18.30 -1.10
CA TYR A 4 -4.34 17.63 -1.44
C TYR A 4 -3.18 18.27 -0.67
N ASN A 5 -2.41 17.44 0.04
CA ASN A 5 -1.19 17.87 0.70
C ASN A 5 0.02 17.59 -0.20
N TYR A 6 0.75 18.64 -0.57
CA TYR A 6 1.94 18.52 -1.42
C TYR A 6 3.09 17.73 -0.76
N LEU A 7 3.09 17.64 0.57
CA LEU A 7 4.09 16.89 1.34
C LEU A 7 3.42 15.73 2.08
N PRO A 8 4.15 14.64 2.36
CA PRO A 8 3.66 13.58 3.24
C PRO A 8 3.29 14.14 4.61
N VAL A 9 2.12 13.76 5.12
CA VAL A 9 1.60 14.23 6.41
C VAL A 9 1.13 13.08 7.28
N GLU A 10 0.87 13.37 8.56
CA GLU A 10 0.12 12.44 9.42
C GLU A 10 -1.33 12.35 8.94
N SER A 11 -1.93 11.17 9.07
CA SER A 11 -3.29 10.89 8.63
C SER A 11 -4.00 9.94 9.58
N ASN A 12 -5.11 10.40 10.15
CA ASN A 12 -5.99 9.57 10.97
C ASN A 12 -6.68 8.49 10.13
N TRP A 13 -6.96 8.77 8.85
CA TRP A 13 -7.49 7.78 7.91
C TRP A 13 -6.48 6.68 7.61
N ALA A 14 -5.21 7.02 7.40
CA ALA A 14 -4.16 6.02 7.23
C ALA A 14 -3.97 5.16 8.49
N ALA A 15 -4.01 5.78 9.69
CA ALA A 15 -3.98 5.04 10.95
C ALA A 15 -5.21 4.13 11.14
N PHE A 16 -6.39 4.55 10.67
CA PHE A 16 -7.59 3.72 10.65
C PHE A 16 -7.44 2.52 9.70
N ARG A 17 -6.95 2.74 8.46
CA ARG A 17 -6.64 1.65 7.51
C ARG A 17 -5.61 0.68 8.08
N GLU A 18 -4.58 1.17 8.77
CA GLU A 18 -3.62 0.30 9.47
C GLU A 18 -4.29 -0.53 10.58
N SER A 19 -5.27 0.04 11.29
CA SER A 19 -6.03 -0.68 12.31
C SER A 19 -6.90 -1.80 11.70
N GLN A 20 -7.49 -1.57 10.52
CA GLN A 20 -8.19 -2.61 9.75
C GLN A 20 -7.22 -3.72 9.32
N LEU A 21 -6.02 -3.37 8.83
CA LEU A 21 -4.99 -4.35 8.46
C LEU A 21 -4.59 -5.23 9.67
N LYS A 22 -4.40 -4.64 10.85
CA LYS A 22 -4.08 -5.37 12.09
C LYS A 22 -5.17 -6.36 12.51
N ALA A 23 -6.43 -6.11 12.13
CA ALA A 23 -7.54 -7.02 12.43
C ALA A 23 -7.41 -8.38 11.72
N LEU A 24 -6.57 -8.50 10.68
CA LEU A 24 -6.23 -9.79 10.05
C LEU A 24 -5.57 -10.79 11.01
N SER A 25 -5.08 -10.33 12.17
CA SER A 25 -4.59 -11.22 13.24
C SER A 25 -5.70 -12.05 13.91
N VAL A 26 -6.97 -11.66 13.74
CA VAL A 26 -8.13 -12.40 14.25
C VAL A 26 -8.43 -13.59 13.32
N PRO A 27 -8.61 -14.81 13.85
CA PRO A 27 -8.92 -15.99 13.02
C PRO A 27 -10.13 -15.79 12.11
N ASN A 28 -10.11 -16.39 10.92
CA ASN A 28 -11.18 -16.33 9.91
C ASN A 28 -11.57 -14.90 9.49
N THR A 29 -10.60 -13.99 9.43
CA THR A 29 -10.79 -12.60 9.02
C THR A 29 -10.09 -12.33 7.68
N GLY A 30 -10.76 -11.64 6.77
CA GLY A 30 -10.19 -11.15 5.51
C GLY A 30 -10.37 -9.63 5.37
N MET A 31 -9.57 -9.01 4.50
CA MET A 31 -9.64 -7.57 4.25
C MET A 31 -9.53 -7.29 2.75
N ALA A 32 -10.53 -6.62 2.19
CA ALA A 32 -10.46 -6.07 0.84
C ALA A 32 -9.89 -4.64 0.92
N VAL A 33 -8.73 -4.41 0.32
CA VAL A 33 -8.20 -3.05 0.12
C VAL A 33 -9.07 -2.35 -0.92
N ALA A 34 -9.48 -1.11 -0.66
CA ALA A 34 -10.38 -0.33 -1.52
C ALA A 34 -9.91 1.13 -1.69
N ILE A 35 -8.63 1.39 -1.45
CA ILE A 35 -8.06 2.74 -1.40
C ILE A 35 -8.07 3.48 -2.75
N ASP A 36 -8.19 2.73 -3.83
CA ASP A 36 -8.17 3.14 -5.23
C ASP A 36 -9.58 3.23 -5.87
N LEU A 37 -10.62 2.82 -5.14
CA LEU A 37 -11.98 2.66 -5.71
C LEU A 37 -12.89 3.87 -5.47
N GLY A 38 -12.40 4.91 -4.80
CA GLY A 38 -13.20 6.08 -4.46
C GLY A 38 -12.68 7.37 -5.08
N GLU A 39 -13.55 8.36 -5.13
CA GLU A 39 -13.29 9.67 -5.68
C GLU A 39 -12.84 10.63 -4.57
N TRP A 40 -11.84 11.47 -4.84
CA TRP A 40 -11.28 12.42 -3.87
C TRP A 40 -12.33 13.40 -3.29
N ASN A 41 -13.41 13.65 -4.02
CA ASN A 41 -14.47 14.59 -3.71
C ASN A 41 -15.80 13.94 -3.31
N ASP A 42 -15.85 12.63 -3.08
CA ASP A 42 -17.06 11.94 -2.61
C ASP A 42 -16.73 10.89 -1.53
N ILE A 43 -17.50 10.90 -0.45
CA ILE A 43 -17.38 9.89 0.62
C ILE A 43 -18.22 8.64 0.32
N HIS A 44 -19.05 8.65 -0.74
CA HIS A 44 -19.90 7.55 -1.18
C HIS A 44 -19.43 6.99 -2.52
N PRO A 45 -18.31 6.26 -2.56
CA PRO A 45 -17.64 5.91 -3.80
C PRO A 45 -18.56 5.21 -4.81
N ASP A 46 -18.49 5.59 -6.08
CA ASP A 46 -19.39 5.06 -7.11
C ASP A 46 -19.07 3.59 -7.42
N ASN A 47 -17.80 3.20 -7.36
CA ASN A 47 -17.35 1.85 -7.64
C ASN A 47 -17.57 0.86 -6.47
N LYS A 48 -18.84 0.65 -6.11
CA LYS A 48 -19.26 -0.34 -5.11
C LYS A 48 -19.07 -1.78 -5.60
N LYS A 49 -19.13 -1.98 -6.93
CA LYS A 49 -18.93 -3.30 -7.54
C LYS A 49 -17.51 -3.82 -7.30
N GLY A 50 -16.50 -2.97 -7.47
CA GLY A 50 -15.09 -3.35 -7.24
C GLY A 50 -14.84 -3.81 -5.80
N VAL A 51 -15.48 -3.16 -4.82
CA VAL A 51 -15.43 -3.60 -3.41
C VAL A 51 -16.06 -5.00 -3.27
N GLY A 52 -17.24 -5.20 -3.85
CA GLY A 52 -17.93 -6.50 -3.83
C GLY A 52 -17.14 -7.62 -4.49
N ASP A 53 -16.53 -7.36 -5.66
CA ASP A 53 -15.70 -8.33 -6.38
C ASP A 53 -14.51 -8.78 -5.52
N ARG A 54 -13.82 -7.83 -4.84
CA ARG A 54 -12.68 -8.15 -3.95
C ARG A 54 -13.11 -8.95 -2.72
N LEU A 55 -14.25 -8.63 -2.13
CA LEU A 55 -14.81 -9.41 -1.01
C LEU A 55 -15.23 -10.82 -1.45
N ALA A 56 -15.76 -10.97 -2.67
CA ALA A 56 -16.11 -12.27 -3.22
C ALA A 56 -14.88 -13.17 -3.40
N LEU A 57 -13.74 -12.62 -3.86
CA LEU A 57 -12.48 -13.38 -3.95
C LEU A 57 -12.04 -13.95 -2.60
N LEU A 58 -12.14 -13.16 -1.52
CA LEU A 58 -11.82 -13.62 -0.16
C LEU A 58 -12.73 -14.77 0.26
N ALA A 59 -14.04 -14.67 0.00
CA ALA A 59 -14.99 -15.74 0.31
C ALA A 59 -14.68 -17.01 -0.50
N LEU A 60 -14.42 -16.90 -1.81
CA LEU A 60 -14.07 -18.03 -2.66
C LEU A 60 -12.83 -18.77 -2.14
N LYS A 61 -11.77 -18.02 -1.80
CA LYS A 61 -10.54 -18.62 -1.28
C LYS A 61 -10.71 -19.25 0.10
N HIS A 62 -11.27 -18.51 1.06
CA HIS A 62 -11.25 -18.90 2.47
C HIS A 62 -12.43 -19.76 2.90
N THR A 63 -13.59 -19.61 2.25
CA THR A 63 -14.82 -20.34 2.61
C THR A 63 -15.09 -21.49 1.64
N TYR A 64 -14.89 -21.28 0.34
CA TYR A 64 -15.16 -22.29 -0.68
C TYR A 64 -13.93 -23.14 -1.04
N GLY A 65 -12.74 -22.75 -0.58
CA GLY A 65 -11.51 -23.52 -0.78
C GLY A 65 -10.94 -23.45 -2.20
N GLU A 66 -11.32 -22.44 -2.97
CA GLU A 66 -10.81 -22.23 -4.33
C GLU A 66 -9.33 -21.83 -4.31
N ASP A 67 -8.53 -22.44 -5.19
CA ASP A 67 -7.11 -22.11 -5.35
C ASP A 67 -6.94 -20.88 -6.26
N LEU A 68 -7.06 -19.69 -5.66
CA LEU A 68 -6.91 -18.42 -6.34
C LEU A 68 -6.22 -17.35 -5.47
N VAL A 69 -5.78 -16.26 -6.10
CA VAL A 69 -5.26 -15.07 -5.41
C VAL A 69 -6.43 -14.17 -5.01
N ALA A 70 -6.54 -13.88 -3.71
CA ALA A 70 -7.67 -13.11 -3.14
C ALA A 70 -7.26 -11.82 -2.40
N SER A 71 -5.96 -11.50 -2.37
CA SER A 71 -5.47 -10.29 -1.71
C SER A 71 -4.28 -9.72 -2.49
N GLY A 72 -4.14 -8.40 -2.43
CA GLY A 72 -2.98 -7.69 -2.96
C GLY A 72 -1.80 -7.66 -1.99
N PRO A 73 -0.67 -7.05 -2.39
CA PRO A 73 0.56 -7.05 -1.61
C PRO A 73 0.39 -6.47 -0.20
N LEU A 74 0.91 -7.17 0.81
CA LEU A 74 0.97 -6.69 2.19
C LEU A 74 2.43 -6.55 2.62
N PHE A 75 2.79 -5.40 3.18
CA PHE A 75 4.15 -5.15 3.66
C PHE A 75 4.59 -6.23 4.66
N GLU A 76 5.77 -6.78 4.44
CA GLU A 76 6.36 -7.84 5.27
C GLU A 76 7.58 -7.33 6.02
N SER A 77 8.54 -6.73 5.31
CA SER A 77 9.80 -6.30 5.90
C SER A 77 10.48 -5.19 5.12
N ALA A 78 11.34 -4.45 5.81
CA ALA A 78 12.20 -3.42 5.24
C ALA A 78 13.66 -3.71 5.60
N LYS A 79 14.55 -3.59 4.62
CA LYS A 79 16.00 -3.71 4.79
C LYS A 79 16.68 -2.46 4.26
N ILE A 80 17.57 -1.87 5.06
CA ILE A 80 18.36 -0.72 4.64
C ILE A 80 19.63 -1.22 3.94
N GLU A 81 19.86 -0.76 2.72
CA GLU A 81 21.08 -1.01 1.97
C GLU A 81 21.66 0.32 1.48
N SER A 82 22.76 0.74 2.09
CA SER A 82 23.39 2.05 1.85
C SER A 82 22.39 3.20 2.07
N ASN A 83 22.02 3.92 1.01
CA ASN A 83 21.07 5.04 1.02
C ASN A 83 19.69 4.66 0.49
N LYS A 84 19.35 3.37 0.47
CA LYS A 84 18.06 2.85 -0.01
C LYS A 84 17.39 1.97 1.03
N ILE A 85 16.07 1.89 0.95
CA ILE A 85 15.25 0.95 1.71
C ILE A 85 14.62 -0.03 0.73
N ILE A 86 14.88 -1.31 0.94
CA ILE A 86 14.35 -2.42 0.17
C ILE A 86 13.17 -3.01 0.93
N LEU A 87 12.02 -3.01 0.30
CA LEU A 87 10.77 -3.51 0.86
C LEU A 87 10.41 -4.86 0.27
N SER A 88 9.94 -5.77 1.11
CA SER A 88 9.37 -7.06 0.72
C SER A 88 7.92 -7.16 1.16
N PHE A 89 7.15 -7.94 0.41
CA PHE A 89 5.72 -8.05 0.52
C PHE A 89 5.30 -9.53 0.51
N THR A 90 4.29 -9.85 1.29
CA THR A 90 3.49 -11.07 1.10
C THR A 90 2.37 -10.80 0.11
N HIS A 91 1.62 -11.84 -0.29
CA HIS A 91 0.44 -11.71 -1.16
C HIS A 91 0.75 -11.02 -2.52
N THR A 92 1.95 -11.25 -3.03
CA THR A 92 2.41 -10.72 -4.33
C THR A 92 1.82 -11.46 -5.53
N GLY A 93 1.09 -12.54 -5.31
CA GLY A 93 0.52 -13.37 -6.37
C GLY A 93 1.61 -13.84 -7.35
N SER A 94 1.40 -13.61 -8.65
CA SER A 94 2.40 -13.89 -9.70
C SER A 94 3.42 -12.77 -9.94
N GLY A 95 3.40 -11.72 -9.11
CA GLY A 95 4.42 -10.67 -9.07
C GLY A 95 3.85 -9.27 -8.82
N LEU A 96 4.74 -8.34 -8.47
CA LEU A 96 4.41 -6.92 -8.29
C LEU A 96 4.35 -6.21 -9.64
N ILE A 97 3.40 -5.29 -9.78
CA ILE A 97 3.25 -4.38 -10.92
C ILE A 97 2.77 -3.02 -10.45
N THR A 98 2.87 -2.03 -11.34
CA THR A 98 2.04 -0.82 -11.29
C THR A 98 0.93 -0.91 -12.32
N ILE A 99 -0.24 -0.36 -12.00
CA ILE A 99 -1.42 -0.45 -12.89
C ILE A 99 -1.37 0.55 -14.06
N ASP A 100 -0.51 1.55 -13.97
CA ASP A 100 -0.28 2.59 -14.98
C ASP A 100 1.00 2.36 -15.79
N GLY A 101 1.87 1.42 -15.37
CA GLY A 101 3.15 1.13 -16.00
C GLY A 101 4.29 2.09 -15.61
N GLU A 102 4.02 3.02 -14.69
CA GLU A 102 5.00 3.98 -14.17
C GLU A 102 5.73 3.39 -12.93
N ASP A 103 6.70 4.13 -12.38
CA ASP A 103 7.33 3.73 -11.12
C ASP A 103 6.32 3.77 -9.95
N PRO A 104 6.49 2.96 -8.89
CA PRO A 104 5.57 2.93 -7.75
C PRO A 104 5.42 4.30 -7.05
N GLU A 105 4.22 4.85 -7.02
CA GLU A 105 3.95 6.17 -6.43
C GLU A 105 3.48 6.06 -4.96
N GLU A 106 3.25 7.20 -4.32
CA GLU A 106 2.76 7.30 -2.93
C GLU A 106 3.70 6.73 -1.86
N PHE A 107 5.00 6.66 -2.15
CA PHE A 107 6.04 6.31 -1.17
C PHE A 107 6.70 7.56 -0.59
N ALA A 108 6.69 7.67 0.73
CA ALA A 108 7.41 8.68 1.48
C ALA A 108 8.57 8.05 2.26
N ILE A 109 9.71 8.74 2.34
CA ILE A 109 10.92 8.29 3.01
C ILE A 109 11.41 9.34 4.00
N ALA A 110 11.98 8.90 5.13
CA ALA A 110 12.55 9.78 6.15
C ALA A 110 13.80 9.17 6.80
N GLY A 111 14.66 10.05 7.33
CA GLY A 111 15.73 9.67 8.25
C GLY A 111 15.25 9.60 9.70
N ALA A 112 16.19 9.67 10.65
CA ALA A 112 15.91 9.59 12.09
C ALA A 112 15.01 10.71 12.62
N ASP A 113 14.95 11.85 11.93
CA ASP A 113 14.12 13.00 12.30
C ASP A 113 12.64 12.83 11.94
N LYS A 114 12.27 11.74 11.26
CA LYS A 114 10.91 11.44 10.77
C LYS A 114 10.31 12.56 9.91
N LYS A 115 11.15 13.40 9.30
CA LYS A 115 10.69 14.38 8.30
C LYS A 115 10.54 13.69 6.96
N PHE A 116 9.31 13.27 6.68
CA PHE A 116 8.98 12.55 5.47
C PHE A 116 8.99 13.47 4.25
N VAL A 117 9.65 12.99 3.19
CA VAL A 117 9.64 13.57 1.85
C VAL A 117 9.25 12.49 0.85
N TRP A 118 8.79 12.87 -0.34
CA TRP A 118 8.50 11.90 -1.39
C TRP A 118 9.77 11.17 -1.84
N ALA A 119 9.63 9.87 -2.07
CA ALA A 119 10.71 8.99 -2.50
C ALA A 119 10.66 8.77 -4.02
N LYS A 120 11.83 8.51 -4.60
CA LYS A 120 11.93 7.76 -5.85
C LYS A 120 11.82 6.28 -5.53
N THR A 121 11.22 5.52 -6.44
CA THR A 121 10.98 4.09 -6.25
C THR A 121 11.27 3.32 -7.53
N LYS A 122 11.37 1.99 -7.40
CA LYS A 122 11.41 1.07 -8.55
C LYS A 122 11.03 -0.33 -8.10
N ILE A 123 10.38 -1.09 -8.98
CA ILE A 123 10.21 -2.55 -8.81
C ILE A 123 11.48 -3.27 -9.30
N GLU A 124 12.09 -4.08 -8.44
CA GLU A 124 13.18 -4.98 -8.81
C GLU A 124 12.86 -6.41 -8.37
N GLY A 125 12.42 -7.24 -9.32
CA GLY A 125 11.92 -8.58 -9.02
C GLY A 125 10.62 -8.54 -8.23
N ASP A 126 10.66 -9.08 -7.00
CA ASP A 126 9.55 -9.12 -6.04
C ASP A 126 9.69 -8.07 -4.92
N LYS A 127 10.57 -7.07 -5.11
CA LYS A 127 10.88 -6.03 -4.12
C LYS A 127 10.61 -4.64 -4.66
N ILE A 128 10.37 -3.71 -3.73
CA ILE A 128 10.32 -2.28 -4.01
C ILE A 128 11.56 -1.63 -3.42
N ILE A 129 12.32 -0.93 -4.27
CA ILE A 129 13.49 -0.15 -3.86
C ILE A 129 13.04 1.29 -3.68
N VAL A 130 13.30 1.88 -2.52
CA VAL A 130 12.85 3.24 -2.14
C VAL A 130 14.06 4.08 -1.75
N TRP A 131 14.21 5.27 -2.33
CA TRP A 131 15.32 6.18 -2.01
C TRP A 131 14.95 7.64 -2.24
N ASN A 132 15.78 8.55 -1.71
CA ASN A 132 15.72 9.97 -2.02
C ASN A 132 17.16 10.51 -2.02
N GLU A 133 17.49 11.41 -2.96
CA GLU A 133 18.86 11.92 -3.14
C GLU A 133 19.31 12.81 -1.98
N GLU A 134 18.38 13.45 -1.27
CA GLU A 134 18.63 14.33 -0.13
C GLU A 134 18.75 13.54 1.19
N ILE A 135 18.17 12.34 1.25
CA ILE A 135 18.18 11.48 2.45
C ILE A 135 19.30 10.44 2.37
N THR A 136 20.48 10.80 2.87
CA THR A 136 21.67 9.92 2.84
C THR A 136 21.63 8.74 3.83
N LYS A 137 20.82 8.84 4.89
CA LYS A 137 20.64 7.81 5.93
C LYS A 137 19.15 7.54 6.18
N PRO A 138 18.45 6.90 5.23
CA PRO A 138 17.03 6.64 5.39
C PRO A 138 16.81 5.58 6.47
N LEU A 139 15.74 5.74 7.25
CA LEU A 139 15.33 4.78 8.28
C LEU A 139 13.88 4.33 8.11
N TYR A 140 13.03 5.20 7.56
CA TYR A 140 11.60 4.96 7.52
C TYR A 140 11.01 5.18 6.14
N VAL A 141 10.06 4.32 5.80
CA VAL A 141 9.16 4.42 4.65
C VAL A 141 7.70 4.38 5.11
N ARG A 142 6.86 5.12 4.39
CA ARG A 142 5.39 5.04 4.40
C ARG A 142 4.90 4.86 2.97
N TYR A 143 3.83 4.11 2.80
CA TYR A 143 3.14 3.93 1.52
C TYR A 143 1.67 4.30 1.67
N ALA A 144 1.15 5.14 0.77
CA ALA A 144 -0.24 5.57 0.72
C ALA A 144 -0.75 6.09 2.09
N TRP A 145 0.14 6.76 2.84
CA TRP A 145 -0.12 7.27 4.18
C TRP A 145 -0.66 8.70 4.12
N ALA A 146 -1.87 8.82 3.59
CA ALA A 146 -2.58 10.07 3.46
C ALA A 146 -4.09 9.84 3.62
N ASP A 147 -4.83 10.92 3.85
CA ASP A 147 -6.29 10.87 3.91
C ASP A 147 -6.87 10.37 2.58
N ASN A 148 -6.38 10.94 1.48
CA ASN A 148 -6.67 10.55 0.11
C ASN A 148 -5.36 10.47 -0.70
N PRO A 149 -4.68 9.31 -0.75
CA PRO A 149 -3.53 9.10 -1.61
C PRO A 149 -3.95 9.31 -3.07
N VAL A 150 -3.18 10.08 -3.83
CA VAL A 150 -3.57 10.52 -5.18
C VAL A 150 -3.47 9.38 -6.18
N ASN A 151 -2.38 8.62 -6.13
CA ASN A 151 -2.15 7.52 -7.07
C ASN A 151 -1.44 6.33 -6.39
N PRO A 152 -2.12 5.59 -5.50
CA PRO A 152 -1.56 4.37 -4.90
C PRO A 152 -1.54 3.23 -5.95
N ASN A 153 -0.58 3.29 -6.88
CA ASN A 153 -0.55 2.47 -8.09
C ASN A 153 0.11 1.08 -7.94
N LEU A 154 0.50 0.63 -6.73
CA LEU A 154 1.17 -0.65 -6.50
C LEU A 154 0.18 -1.80 -6.34
N TYR A 155 0.27 -2.80 -7.23
CA TYR A 155 -0.64 -3.95 -7.29
C TYR A 155 0.15 -5.25 -7.44
N ASN A 156 -0.54 -6.39 -7.28
CA ASN A 156 -0.08 -7.64 -7.87
C ASN A 156 -0.62 -7.81 -9.30
N LYS A 157 -0.05 -8.78 -10.04
CA LYS A 157 -0.45 -9.09 -11.42
C LYS A 157 -1.90 -9.55 -11.58
N GLU A 158 -2.54 -9.98 -10.50
CA GLU A 158 -3.95 -10.35 -10.47
C GLU A 158 -4.88 -9.12 -10.30
N GLY A 159 -4.32 -7.92 -10.25
CA GLY A 159 -5.09 -6.67 -10.23
C GLY A 159 -5.61 -6.29 -8.85
N LEU A 160 -4.95 -6.74 -7.78
CA LEU A 160 -5.31 -6.39 -6.39
C LEU A 160 -4.30 -5.40 -5.79
N PRO A 161 -4.76 -4.28 -5.20
CA PRO A 161 -3.89 -3.21 -4.72
C PRO A 161 -3.16 -3.58 -3.43
N ALA A 162 -1.99 -2.98 -3.23
CA ALA A 162 -1.26 -3.08 -1.99
C ALA A 162 -1.96 -2.32 -0.85
N SER A 163 -1.86 -2.85 0.38
CA SER A 163 -2.35 -2.15 1.56
C SER A 163 -1.39 -1.02 1.98
N PRO A 164 -1.89 0.14 2.43
CA PRO A 164 -1.07 1.16 3.08
C PRO A 164 -0.29 0.60 4.27
N PHE A 165 0.90 1.16 4.50
CA PHE A 165 1.73 0.78 5.66
C PHE A 165 2.69 1.90 6.07
N ARG A 166 3.29 1.72 7.25
CA ARG A 166 4.37 2.54 7.77
C ARG A 166 5.41 1.68 8.49
N THR A 167 6.66 2.15 8.54
CA THR A 167 7.78 1.46 9.21
C THR A 167 8.31 2.21 10.44
N ASP A 168 7.81 3.41 10.71
CA ASP A 168 8.29 4.30 11.78
C ASP A 168 7.54 4.15 13.11
N LYS A 169 7.19 2.91 13.48
CA LYS A 169 6.60 2.61 14.79
C LYS A 169 7.59 2.87 15.93
#